data_AF-A0A1H7QRZ4-F1
#
_entry.id   AF-A0A1H7QRZ4-F1
#
_cell.length_a   1.000
_cell.length_b   1.000
_cell.length_c   1.000
_cell.angle_alpha   90.00
_cell.angle_beta   90.00
_cell.angle_gamma   90.00
#
_symmetry.space_group_name_H-M   'P 1'
#
loop_
_entity.id
_entity.type
_entity.pdbx_description
1 polymer ?
#
loop_
_entity_poly.entity_id
_entity_poly.type
_entity_poly.pdbx_seq_one_letter_code
_entity_poly.pdbx_strand_id
1 'polypeptide(L)'
;MPLQLVAAFIIVFLIVVFAVQNAVAVSVVFFLWRVDASLATVIAACFSLGALIGALVTVPTMLRERISISRLRKQVEALRAENDNLRKLKKDSPSAASDF
;
A
#
# COMPACT_ATOMS: atom_id res chain seq x y z
N MET A 1 3.11 -15.07 -20.11
CA MET A 1 4.58 -15.18 -19.97
C MET A 1 5.34 -14.43 -21.07
N PRO A 2 5.25 -14.77 -22.38
CA PRO A 2 6.02 -14.04 -23.40
C PRO A 2 5.53 -12.60 -23.62
N LEU A 3 4.22 -12.35 -23.52
CA LEU A 3 3.64 -11.02 -23.73
C LEU A 3 4.12 -9.97 -22.72
N GLN A 4 4.33 -10.37 -21.45
CA GLN A 4 4.85 -9.47 -20.42
C GLN A 4 6.31 -9.08 -20.70
N LEU A 5 7.11 -10.04 -21.21
CA LEU A 5 8.49 -9.79 -21.58
C LEU A 5 8.57 -8.84 -22.77
N VAL A 6 7.75 -9.07 -23.80
CA VAL A 6 7.65 -8.17 -24.97
C VAL A 6 7.21 -6.77 -24.55
N ALA A 7 6.18 -6.65 -23.69
CA ALA A 7 5.74 -5.36 -23.16
C ALA A 7 6.84 -4.66 -22.35
N ALA A 8 7.58 -5.39 -21.51
CA ALA A 8 8.71 -4.85 -20.77
C ALA A 8 9.81 -4.31 -21.71
N PHE A 9 10.14 -5.06 -22.76
CA PHE A 9 11.10 -4.58 -23.77
C PHE A 9 10.63 -3.33 -24.49
N ILE A 10 9.35 -3.24 -24.86
CA ILE A 10 8.77 -2.03 -25.47
C ILE A 10 8.91 -0.84 -24.51
N ILE A 11 8.60 -1.02 -23.22
CA ILE A 11 8.73 0.03 -22.22
C ILE A 11 10.19 0.48 -22.08
N VAL A 12 11.14 -0.47 -21.95
CA VAL A 12 12.56 -0.13 -21.86
C VAL A 12 13.03 0.61 -23.10
N PHE A 13 12.63 0.15 -24.30
CA PHE A 13 12.94 0.81 -25.55
C PHE A 13 12.43 2.26 -25.57
N LEU A 14 11.18 2.49 -25.17
CA LEU A 14 10.61 3.84 -25.08
C LEU A 14 11.36 4.73 -24.09
N ILE A 15 11.76 4.19 -22.94
CA ILE A 15 12.55 4.92 -21.93
C ILE A 15 13.91 5.33 -22.52
N VAL A 16 14.59 4.43 -23.22
CA VAL A 16 15.88 4.72 -23.85
C VAL A 16 15.73 5.77 -24.93
N VAL A 17 14.75 5.63 -25.82
CA VAL A 17 14.46 6.62 -26.88
C VAL A 17 14.15 7.99 -26.26
N PHE A 18 13.32 8.02 -25.22
CA PHE A 18 13.02 9.25 -24.48
C PHE A 18 14.28 9.89 -23.91
N ALA A 19 15.16 9.11 -23.27
CA ALA A 19 16.41 9.61 -22.70
C ALA A 19 17.37 10.17 -23.77
N VAL A 20 17.50 9.48 -24.91
CA VAL A 20 18.37 9.92 -26.02
C VAL A 20 17.81 11.20 -26.67
N GLN A 21 16.51 11.26 -26.93
CA GLN A 21 15.89 12.45 -27.54
C GLN A 21 15.91 13.66 -26.60
N ASN A 22 15.85 13.43 -25.28
CA ASN A 22 15.86 14.47 -24.26
C ASN A 22 17.22 14.59 -23.55
N ALA A 23 18.31 14.28 -24.25
CA ALA A 23 19.67 14.35 -23.71
C ALA A 23 20.20 15.79 -23.54
N VAL A 24 19.50 16.79 -24.10
CA VAL A 24 19.85 18.21 -23.94
C VAL A 24 19.76 18.61 -22.46
N ALA A 25 20.81 19.25 -21.97
CA ALA A 25 20.88 19.72 -20.60
C ALA A 25 19.94 20.92 -20.37
N VAL A 26 19.20 20.86 -19.27
CA VAL A 26 18.33 21.92 -18.76
C VAL A 26 18.88 22.35 -17.41
N SER A 27 18.90 23.67 -17.17
CA SER A 27 19.33 24.23 -15.91
C SER A 27 18.17 24.27 -14.91
N VAL A 28 18.31 23.54 -13.82
CA VAL A 28 17.37 23.58 -12.70
C VAL A 28 17.97 24.48 -11.63
N VAL A 29 17.33 25.62 -11.40
CA VAL A 29 17.68 26.56 -10.33
C VAL A 29 16.67 26.40 -9.20
N PHE A 30 17.15 25.99 -8.03
CA PHE A 30 16.34 25.81 -6.83
C PHE A 30 16.99 26.53 -5.65
N PHE A 31 16.42 27.68 -5.29
CA PHE A 31 16.92 28.57 -4.23
C PHE A 31 18.40 28.96 -4.47
N LEU A 32 19.35 28.35 -3.76
CA LEU A 32 20.80 28.59 -3.90
C LEU A 32 21.51 27.55 -4.78
N TRP A 33 20.80 26.52 -5.25
CA TRP A 33 21.39 25.42 -6.02
C TRP A 33 21.08 25.59 -7.50
N ARG A 34 22.07 25.27 -8.33
CA ARG A 34 21.95 25.20 -9.78
C ARG A 34 22.55 23.87 -10.25
N VAL A 35 21.76 23.09 -10.96
CA VAL A 35 22.20 21.81 -11.51
C VAL A 35 21.80 21.76 -12.98
N ASP A 36 22.75 21.46 -13.84
CA ASP A 36 22.50 21.22 -15.25
C ASP A 36 22.40 19.71 -15.48
N ALA A 37 21.22 19.24 -15.87
CA ALA A 37 20.94 17.82 -16.09
C ALA A 37 20.03 17.66 -17.31
N SER A 38 20.05 16.49 -17.96
CA SER A 38 19.13 16.22 -19.05
C SER A 38 17.69 16.26 -18.56
N LEU A 39 16.76 16.71 -19.41
CA LEU A 39 15.33 16.78 -19.06
C LEU A 39 14.80 15.41 -18.60
N ALA A 40 15.26 14.33 -19.23
CA ALA A 40 14.92 12.98 -18.82
C ALA A 40 15.34 12.67 -17.37
N THR A 41 16.55 13.08 -16.97
CA THR A 41 17.06 12.89 -15.60
C THR A 41 16.24 13.66 -14.58
N VAL A 42 15.89 14.92 -14.90
CA VAL A 42 15.07 15.76 -14.03
C VAL A 42 13.69 15.13 -13.79
N ILE A 43 13.03 14.69 -14.86
CA ILE A 43 11.71 14.03 -14.76
C ILE A 43 11.81 12.73 -13.96
N ALA A 44 12.84 11.90 -14.21
CA ALA A 44 13.04 10.66 -13.48
C ALA A 44 13.27 10.91 -11.97
N ALA A 45 14.04 11.94 -11.62
CA ALA A 45 14.26 12.32 -10.23
C ALA A 45 12.98 12.81 -9.55
N CYS A 46 12.21 13.69 -10.19
CA CYS A 46 10.92 14.16 -9.68
C CYS A 46 9.92 13.02 -9.48
N PHE A 47 9.81 12.12 -10.46
CA PHE A 47 8.95 10.94 -10.35
C PHE A 47 9.36 10.02 -9.20
N SER A 48 10.67 9.75 -9.07
CA SER A 48 11.21 8.91 -8.00
C SER A 48 10.96 9.51 -6.62
N LEU A 49 11.14 10.83 -6.47
CA LEU A 49 10.83 11.54 -5.23
C LEU A 49 9.33 11.50 -4.92
N GLY A 50 8.47 11.73 -5.92
CA GLY A 50 7.03 11.62 -5.76
C GLY A 50 6.59 10.22 -5.32
N ALA A 51 7.13 9.18 -5.94
CA ALA A 51 6.89 7.79 -5.56
C ALA A 51 7.39 7.49 -4.14
N LEU A 52 8.56 8.00 -3.77
CA LEU A 52 9.12 7.82 -2.42
C LEU A 52 8.24 8.49 -1.35
N ILE A 53 7.81 9.73 -1.58
CA ILE A 53 6.90 10.45 -0.68
C ILE A 53 5.55 9.71 -0.59
N GLY A 54 4.98 9.32 -1.72
CA GLY A 54 3.73 8.56 -1.78
C GLY A 54 3.82 7.24 -1.03
N ALA A 55 4.92 6.50 -1.19
CA ALA A 55 5.18 5.27 -0.46
C ALA A 55 5.32 5.53 1.05
N LEU A 56 6.05 6.58 1.45
CA LEU A 56 6.25 6.91 2.86
C LEU A 56 4.93 7.26 3.58
N VAL A 57 3.98 7.85 2.87
CA VAL A 57 2.63 8.14 3.39
C VAL A 57 1.73 6.90 3.38
N THR A 58 1.76 6.11 2.31
CA THR A 58 0.81 5.02 2.08
C THR A 58 1.16 3.76 2.87
N VAL A 59 2.45 3.37 2.88
CA VAL A 59 2.93 2.13 3.53
C VAL A 59 2.57 2.06 5.03
N PRO A 60 2.83 3.07 5.87
CA PRO A 60 2.48 2.97 7.29
C PRO A 60 0.98 2.91 7.52
N THR A 61 0.18 3.59 6.69
CA THR A 61 -1.28 3.55 6.74
C THR A 61 -1.79 2.14 6.45
N MET A 62 -1.34 1.53 5.36
CA MET A 62 -1.68 0.14 5.03
C MET A 62 -1.24 -0.85 6.11
N LEU A 63 -0.07 -0.63 6.73
CA LEU A 63 0.41 -1.52 7.79
C LEU A 63 -0.45 -1.41 9.05
N ARG A 64 -0.83 -0.19 9.46
CA ARG A 64 -1.75 0.04 10.59
C ARG A 64 -3.10 -0.63 10.34
N GLU A 65 -3.66 -0.48 9.14
CA GLU A 65 -4.91 -1.13 8.76
C GLU A 65 -4.81 -2.65 8.85
N ARG A 66 -3.75 -3.26 8.32
CA ARG A 66 -3.54 -4.71 8.40
C ARG A 66 -3.46 -5.21 9.84
N ILE A 67 -2.78 -4.48 10.72
CA ILE A 67 -2.70 -4.80 12.15
C ILE A 67 -4.09 -4.68 12.79
N SER A 68 -4.82 -3.60 12.53
CA SER A 68 -6.17 -3.38 13.05
C SER A 68 -7.14 -4.47 12.59
N ILE A 69 -7.07 -4.89 11.33
CA ILE A 69 -7.88 -6.00 10.78
C ILE A 69 -7.58 -7.30 11.54
N SER A 70 -6.31 -7.61 11.79
CA SER A 70 -5.92 -8.80 12.55
C SER A 70 -6.46 -8.76 13.99
N ARG A 71 -6.38 -7.59 14.65
CA ARG A 71 -6.93 -7.39 16.00
C ARG A 71 -8.45 -7.54 16.04
N LEU A 72 -9.17 -6.92 15.10
CA LEU A 72 -10.62 -7.02 15.00
C LEU A 72 -11.07 -8.46 14.77
N ARG A 73 -10.37 -9.22 13.91
CA ARG A 73 -10.68 -10.65 13.70
C ARG A 73 -10.58 -11.46 14.99
N LYS A 74 -9.52 -11.24 15.78
CA LYS A 74 -9.34 -11.91 17.08
C LYS A 74 -10.45 -11.55 18.07
N GLN A 75 -10.87 -10.28 18.11
CA GLN A 75 -11.98 -9.85 18.98
C GLN A 75 -13.31 -10.49 18.57
N VAL A 76 -13.59 -10.57 17.27
CA VAL A 76 -14.79 -11.25 16.75
C VAL A 76 -14.79 -12.73 17.13
N GLU A 77 -13.65 -13.41 17.04
CA GLU A 77 -13.53 -14.81 17.43
C GLU A 77 -13.74 -15.03 18.94
N ALA A 78 -13.13 -14.18 19.77
CA ALA A 78 -13.31 -14.22 21.23
C ALA A 78 -14.78 -13.99 21.64
N LEU A 79 -15.43 -12.96 21.07
CA LEU A 79 -16.84 -12.65 21.35
C LEU A 79 -17.80 -13.75 20.90
N ARG A 80 -17.47 -14.45 19.80
CA ARG A 80 -18.24 -15.62 19.36
C ARG A 80 -18.11 -16.78 20.35
N ALA A 81 -16.89 -17.08 20.79
CA ALA A 81 -16.65 -18.13 21.77
C ALA A 81 -17.37 -17.86 23.12
N GLU A 82 -17.38 -16.60 23.57
CA GLU A 82 -18.11 -16.19 24.77
C GLU A 82 -19.63 -16.36 24.59
N ASN A 83 -20.20 -15.92 23.46
CA ASN A 83 -21.62 -16.11 23.16
C ASN A 83 -22.02 -17.59 23.13
N ASP A 84 -21.19 -18.45 22.55
CA ASP A 84 -21.46 -19.89 22.50
C ASP A 84 -21.43 -20.52 23.89
N ASN A 85 -20.51 -20.09 24.77
CA ASN A 85 -20.48 -20.54 26.16
C ASN A 85 -21.70 -20.06 26.94
N LEU A 86 -22.11 -18.79 26.81
CA LEU A 86 -23.31 -18.26 27.45
C LEU A 86 -24.58 -18.99 26.97
N ARG A 87 -24.65 -19.34 25.69
CA ARG A 87 -25.76 -20.14 25.14
C ARG A 87 -25.80 -21.56 25.71
N LYS A 88 -24.64 -22.20 25.90
CA LYS A 88 -24.56 -23.51 26.58
C LYS A 88 -25.01 -23.39 28.04
N LEU A 89 -24.51 -22.40 28.78
CA LEU A 89 -24.92 -22.10 30.16
C LEU A 89 -26.43 -21.84 30.28
N LYS A 90 -27.03 -21.11 29.34
CA LYS A 90 -28.48 -20.86 29.31
C LYS A 90 -29.29 -22.12 28.96
N LYS A 91 -28.73 -23.04 28.16
CA LYS A 91 -29.37 -24.31 27.79
C LYS A 91 -29.30 -25.33 28.92
N ASP A 92 -28.24 -25.30 29.70
CA ASP A 92 -28.00 -26.19 30.85
C ASP A 92 -28.57 -25.63 32.17
N SER A 93 -28.90 -24.34 32.22
CA SER A 93 -29.73 -23.77 33.29
C SER A 93 -31.18 -24.23 33.09
N PRO A 94 -31.74 -25.07 33.97
CA PRO A 94 -33.08 -25.57 33.79
C PRO A 94 -34.06 -24.42 33.91
N SER A 95 -35.09 -24.49 33.07
CA SER A 95 -36.46 -24.06 33.36
C SER A 95 -36.77 -24.10 34.87
N ALA A 96 -36.41 -23.06 35.61
CA ALA A 96 -36.59 -22.98 37.06
C ALA A 96 -37.39 -21.75 37.49
N ALA A 97 -38.04 -21.05 36.55
CA ALA A 97 -38.78 -19.82 36.85
C ALA A 97 -40.09 -19.65 36.06
N SER A 98 -40.67 -20.71 35.51
CA SER A 98 -42.01 -20.63 34.87
C SER A 98 -43.09 -21.53 35.51
N ASP A 99 -42.76 -22.27 36.58
CA ASP A 99 -43.68 -23.17 37.27
C ASP A 99 -44.07 -22.66 38.69
N PHE A 100 -43.98 -21.35 38.93
CA PHE A 100 -44.60 -20.71 40.10
C PHE A 100 -45.57 -19.62 39.68
#